data_AF-A0A3M1UZL2-F1
#
_entry.id   AF-A0A3M1UZL2-F1
#
_cell.length_a   1.000
_cell.length_b   1.000
_cell.length_c   1.000
_cell.angle_alpha   90.00
_cell.angle_beta   90.00
_cell.angle_gamma   90.00
#
_symmetry.space_group_name_H-M   'P 1'
#
loop_
_entity.id
_entity.type
_entity.pdbx_description
1 polymer ?
#
loop_
_entity_poly.entity_id
_entity_poly.type
_entity_poly.pdbx_seq_one_letter_code
_entity_poly.pdbx_strand_id
1 'polypeptide(L)'
;MMRRVCSVFFYVMAGAFFASAMALPSSAAPSSAPGSTPAIIGVSTVFGVLCLAIGLDLSRYAHWQRDAAFVLVGSALLAILWLVQMACMMATPEVSEVLPEGTVDRFRSGDHVSGILCIAAFLGLGCLLIWCARNKPPANNM
;
A
#
# COMPACT_ATOMS: atom_id res chain seq x y z
N MET A 1 27.85 -4.35 -1.32
CA MET A 1 26.89 -4.23 -0.20
C MET A 1 26.02 -2.97 -0.32
N MET A 2 26.60 -1.78 -0.54
CA MET A 2 25.85 -0.50 -0.63
C MET A 2 24.67 -0.51 -1.62
N ARG A 3 24.82 -1.09 -2.82
CA ARG A 3 23.72 -1.24 -3.79
C ARG A 3 22.52 -2.05 -3.26
N ARG A 4 22.76 -3.10 -2.46
CA ARG A 4 21.68 -3.90 -1.87
C ARG A 4 20.93 -3.10 -0.80
N VAL A 5 21.65 -2.35 0.02
CA VAL A 5 21.04 -1.48 1.04
C VAL A 5 20.17 -0.41 0.38
N CYS A 6 20.67 0.25 -0.68
CA CYS A 6 19.87 1.22 -1.43
C CYS A 6 18.61 0.59 -2.06
N SER A 7 18.72 -0.58 -2.67
CA SER A 7 17.56 -1.30 -3.25
C SER A 7 16.49 -1.60 -2.18
N VAL A 8 16.89 -2.11 -1.01
CA VAL A 8 15.97 -2.37 0.11
C VAL A 8 15.30 -1.09 0.58
N PHE A 9 16.03 0.02 0.71
CA PHE A 9 15.46 1.31 1.08
C PHE A 9 14.35 1.75 0.11
N PHE A 10 14.58 1.63 -1.20
CA PHE A 10 13.57 1.96 -2.20
C PHE A 10 12.36 1.02 -2.17
N TYR A 11 12.54 -0.27 -1.87
CA TYR A 11 11.42 -1.19 -1.66
C TYR A 11 10.57 -0.82 -0.44
N VAL A 12 11.21 -0.40 0.66
CA VAL A 12 10.50 0.07 1.86
C VAL A 12 9.71 1.34 1.56
N MET A 13 10.31 2.30 0.85
CA MET A 13 9.62 3.52 0.42
C MET A 13 8.44 3.21 -0.50
N ALA A 14 8.62 2.31 -1.48
CA ALA A 14 7.54 1.87 -2.36
C ALA A 14 6.38 1.27 -1.55
N GLY A 15 6.69 0.39 -0.59
CA GLY A 15 5.68 -0.20 0.30
C GLY A 15 4.93 0.85 1.12
N ALA A 16 5.62 1.87 1.63
CA ALA A 16 4.98 2.97 2.37
C ALA A 16 4.01 3.78 1.48
N PHE A 17 4.39 4.06 0.23
CA PHE A 17 3.52 4.74 -0.73
C PHE A 17 2.32 3.91 -1.16
N PHE A 18 2.47 2.61 -1.37
CA PHE A 18 1.33 1.73 -1.64
C PHE A 18 0.41 1.61 -0.43
N ALA A 19 0.97 1.49 0.78
CA ALA A 19 0.18 1.45 2.01
C ALA A 19 -0.59 2.76 2.22
N SER A 20 0.01 3.91 1.94
CA SER A 20 -0.67 5.20 2.03
C SER A 20 -1.78 5.36 0.98
N ALA A 21 -1.59 4.84 -0.23
CA ALA A 21 -2.63 4.79 -1.27
C ALA A 21 -3.85 3.97 -0.82
N MET A 22 -3.66 2.93 -0.02
CA MET A 22 -4.73 2.07 0.49
C MET A 22 -5.40 2.61 1.77
N ALA A 23 -4.60 3.17 2.68
CA ALA A 23 -5.04 3.59 4.01
C ALA A 23 -5.71 4.97 4.02
N LEU A 24 -5.09 5.97 3.38
CA LEU A 24 -5.53 7.37 3.46
C LEU A 24 -6.95 7.64 2.94
N PRO A 25 -7.41 7.02 1.82
CA PRO A 25 -8.78 7.16 1.35
C PRO A 25 -9.85 6.83 2.40
N SER A 26 -9.56 5.84 3.25
CA SER A 26 -10.49 5.38 4.30
C SER A 26 -10.61 6.35 5.48
N SER A 27 -9.74 7.36 5.54
CA SER A 27 -9.74 8.42 6.57
C SER A 27 -10.02 9.81 6.01
N ALA A 28 -10.16 9.94 4.69
CA ALA A 28 -10.46 11.20 4.05
C ALA A 28 -11.92 11.59 4.31
N ALA A 29 -12.14 12.84 4.72
CA ALA A 29 -13.48 13.38 4.94
C ALA A 29 -14.29 13.40 3.63
N PRO A 30 -15.61 13.10 3.66
CA PRO A 30 -16.47 13.20 2.48
C PRO A 30 -16.63 14.65 1.96
N SER A 31 -16.24 15.66 2.75
CA SER A 31 -16.25 17.07 2.36
C SER A 31 -14.98 17.54 1.65
N SER A 32 -13.99 16.66 1.45
CA SER A 32 -12.86 16.98 0.57
C SER A 32 -13.37 17.04 -0.87
N ALA A 33 -12.92 18.05 -1.63
CA ALA A 33 -13.42 18.34 -2.97
C ALA A 33 -13.60 17.06 -3.83
N PRO A 34 -14.68 16.95 -4.62
CA PRO A 34 -14.94 15.77 -5.44
C PRO A 34 -13.72 15.50 -6.34
N GLY A 35 -13.00 14.40 -6.06
CA GLY A 35 -11.75 14.03 -6.74
C GLY A 35 -10.52 13.89 -5.84
N SER A 36 -10.59 14.25 -4.55
CA SER A 36 -9.47 14.11 -3.59
C SER A 36 -9.01 12.65 -3.42
N THR A 37 -9.94 11.71 -3.26
CA THR A 37 -9.67 10.28 -3.07
C THR A 37 -8.92 9.63 -4.24
N PRO A 38 -9.39 9.72 -5.51
CA PRO A 38 -8.65 9.16 -6.63
C PRO A 38 -7.33 9.89 -6.87
N ALA A 39 -7.21 11.18 -6.55
CA ALA A 39 -5.95 11.91 -6.64
C ALA A 39 -4.91 11.38 -5.64
N ILE A 40 -5.29 11.14 -4.39
CA ILE A 40 -4.41 10.56 -3.37
C ILE A 40 -3.94 9.16 -3.78
N ILE A 41 -4.86 8.31 -4.23
CA ILE A 41 -4.53 6.96 -4.72
C ILE A 41 -3.57 7.06 -5.91
N GLY A 42 -3.88 7.92 -6.88
CA GLY A 42 -3.10 8.07 -8.11
C GLY A 42 -1.68 8.55 -7.83
N VAL A 43 -1.51 9.65 -7.08
CA VAL A 43 -0.19 10.22 -6.76
C VAL A 43 0.64 9.23 -5.96
N SER A 44 0.09 8.66 -4.88
CA SER A 44 0.80 7.69 -4.06
C SER A 44 1.18 6.43 -4.84
N THR A 45 0.30 5.94 -5.71
CA THR A 45 0.60 4.78 -6.58
C THR A 45 1.73 5.11 -7.55
N VAL A 46 1.73 6.29 -8.18
CA VAL A 46 2.78 6.70 -9.12
C VAL A 46 4.15 6.76 -8.41
N PHE A 47 4.22 7.40 -7.25
CA PHE A 47 5.47 7.43 -6.47
C PHE A 47 5.90 6.04 -5.99
N GLY A 48 4.94 5.20 -5.56
CA GLY A 48 5.19 3.81 -5.19
C GLY A 48 5.80 3.00 -6.34
N VAL A 49 5.25 3.14 -7.55
CA VAL A 49 5.76 2.49 -8.76
C VAL A 49 7.15 3.00 -9.12
N LEU A 50 7.41 4.30 -9.02
CA LEU A 50 8.74 4.87 -9.28
C LEU A 50 9.79 4.33 -8.31
N CYS A 51 9.48 4.31 -7.01
CA CYS A 51 10.37 3.74 -6.00
C CYS A 51 10.59 2.24 -6.25
N LEU A 52 9.55 1.49 -6.59
CA LEU A 52 9.65 0.07 -6.90
C LEU A 52 10.53 -0.17 -8.13
N ALA A 53 10.35 0.62 -9.19
CA ALA A 53 11.16 0.54 -10.41
C ALA A 53 12.65 0.79 -10.13
N ILE A 54 12.98 1.81 -9.32
CA ILE A 54 14.37 2.08 -8.90
C ILE A 54 14.93 0.93 -8.07
N GLY A 55 14.14 0.37 -7.14
CA GLY A 55 14.53 -0.79 -6.34
C GLY A 55 14.84 -2.03 -7.20
N LEU A 56 14.01 -2.26 -8.23
CA LEU A 56 14.16 -3.34 -9.21
C LEU A 56 15.36 -3.15 -10.14
N ASP A 57 15.61 -1.92 -10.60
CA ASP A 57 16.77 -1.61 -11.44
C ASP A 57 18.09 -1.85 -10.68
N LEU A 58 18.14 -1.43 -9.41
CA LEU A 58 19.28 -1.68 -8.53
C LEU A 58 19.51 -3.18 -8.24
N SER A 59 18.46 -4.00 -8.29
CA SER A 59 18.52 -5.46 -8.14
C SER A 59 18.69 -6.21 -9.48
N ARG A 60 18.85 -5.48 -10.60
CA ARG A 60 18.98 -5.99 -11.97
C ARG A 60 17.83 -6.90 -12.38
N TYR A 61 16.63 -6.67 -11.87
CA TYR A 61 15.42 -7.45 -12.19
C TYR A 61 15.52 -8.97 -11.95
N ALA A 62 16.54 -9.44 -11.20
CA ALA A 62 16.81 -10.87 -11.05
C ALA A 62 15.61 -11.65 -10.48
N HIS A 63 14.84 -11.02 -9.58
CA HIS A 63 13.66 -11.61 -8.94
C HIS A 63 12.46 -10.65 -8.96
N TRP A 64 12.30 -9.88 -10.04
CA TRP A 64 11.39 -8.72 -10.06
C TRP A 64 9.93 -9.05 -9.67
N GLN A 65 9.41 -10.21 -10.10
CA GLN A 65 8.05 -10.63 -9.78
C GLN A 65 7.88 -10.91 -8.29
N ARG A 66 8.87 -11.58 -7.69
CA ARG A 66 8.85 -11.95 -6.29
C ARG A 66 9.01 -10.73 -5.39
N ASP A 67 9.94 -9.85 -5.72
CA ASP A 67 10.22 -8.64 -4.94
C ASP A 67 9.03 -7.67 -5.01
N ALA A 68 8.47 -7.43 -6.20
CA ALA A 68 7.27 -6.62 -6.37
C ALA A 68 6.09 -7.20 -5.60
N ALA A 69 5.89 -8.53 -5.65
CA ALA A 69 4.82 -9.16 -4.91
C ALA A 69 4.96 -9.00 -3.39
N PHE A 70 6.16 -9.17 -2.85
CA PHE A 70 6.40 -8.97 -1.41
C PHE A 70 6.12 -7.53 -0.98
N VAL A 71 6.51 -6.54 -1.79
CA VAL A 71 6.20 -5.13 -1.51
C VAL A 71 4.69 -4.89 -1.51
N LEU A 72 3.97 -5.41 -2.50
CA LEU A 72 2.52 -5.24 -2.61
C LEU A 72 1.77 -5.93 -1.47
N VAL A 73 2.05 -7.21 -1.21
CA VAL A 73 1.42 -7.97 -0.12
C VAL A 73 1.77 -7.35 1.24
N GLY A 74 3.04 -6.96 1.44
CA GLY A 74 3.49 -6.31 2.67
C GLY A 74 2.78 -4.98 2.91
N SER A 75 2.65 -4.15 1.87
CA SER A 75 1.93 -2.88 1.95
C SER A 75 0.44 -3.05 2.23
N ALA A 76 -0.19 -4.08 1.64
CA ALA A 76 -1.59 -4.41 1.90
C ALA A 76 -1.80 -4.86 3.36
N LEU A 77 -0.92 -5.72 3.89
CA LEU A 77 -0.96 -6.12 5.30
C LEU A 77 -0.79 -4.93 6.24
N LEU A 78 0.13 -4.02 5.91
CA LEU A 78 0.35 -2.81 6.70
C LEU A 78 -0.86 -1.87 6.67
N ALA A 79 -1.53 -1.74 5.52
CA ALA A 79 -2.77 -1.00 5.39
C ALA A 79 -3.91 -1.63 6.21
N ILE A 80 -4.04 -2.96 6.21
CA ILE A 80 -5.02 -3.68 7.04
C ILE A 80 -4.75 -3.43 8.53
N LEU A 81 -3.48 -3.57 8.97
CA LEU A 81 -3.10 -3.30 10.36
C LEU A 81 -3.43 -1.87 10.76
N TRP A 82 -3.19 -0.90 9.89
CA TRP A 82 -3.53 0.48 10.13
C TRP A 82 -5.05 0.70 10.26
N LEU A 83 -5.87 0.08 9.40
CA LEU A 83 -7.33 0.14 9.49
C LEU A 83 -7.84 -0.48 10.81
N VAL A 84 -7.29 -1.63 11.20
CA VAL A 84 -7.62 -2.28 12.48
C VAL A 84 -7.22 -1.40 13.65
N GLN A 85 -6.01 -0.82 13.62
CA GLN A 85 -5.54 0.08 14.66
C GLN A 85 -6.44 1.31 14.79
N MET A 86 -6.84 1.93 13.68
CA MET A 86 -7.77 3.04 13.67
C MET A 86 -9.14 2.64 14.22
N ALA A 87 -9.66 1.48 13.81
CA ALA A 87 -10.92 0.95 14.35
C ALA A 87 -10.85 0.72 15.87
N CYS A 88 -9.74 0.17 16.37
CA CYS A 88 -9.52 -0.01 17.81
C CYS A 88 -9.41 1.33 18.55
N MET A 89 -8.66 2.31 18.02
CA MET A 89 -8.57 3.64 18.63
C MET A 89 -9.93 4.34 18.71
N MET A 90 -10.75 4.21 17.67
CA MET A 90 -12.10 4.78 17.63
C MET A 90 -13.10 4.06 18.55
N ALA A 91 -12.85 2.80 18.87
CA ALA A 91 -13.68 2.04 19.81
C ALA A 91 -13.38 2.38 21.28
N THR A 92 -12.19 2.92 21.56
CA THR A 92 -11.75 3.28 22.92
C THR A 92 -12.23 4.71 23.26
N PRO A 93 -13.17 4.87 24.22
CA PRO A 93 -13.80 6.15 24.51
C PRO A 93 -12.79 7.21 24.99
N GLU A 94 -11.76 6.80 25.74
CA GLU A 94 -10.72 7.69 26.25
C GLU A 94 -9.88 8.33 25.13
N VAL A 95 -9.74 7.65 23.99
CA VAL A 95 -8.99 8.16 22.83
C VAL A 95 -9.86 9.11 22.00
N SER A 96 -11.17 8.85 21.95
CA SER A 96 -12.11 9.70 21.22
C SER A 96 -12.25 11.10 21.82
N GLU A 97 -12.04 11.25 23.13
CA GLU A 97 -12.10 12.53 23.83
C GLU A 97 -10.87 13.42 23.61
N VAL A 98 -9.72 12.81 23.27
CA VAL A 98 -8.45 13.52 23.02
C VAL A 98 -8.26 13.84 21.53
N LEU A 99 -8.98 13.14 20.66
CA LEU A 99 -8.92 13.37 19.23
C LEU A 99 -9.61 14.69 18.85
N PRO A 100 -9.08 15.44 17.85
CA PRO A 100 -9.75 16.63 17.35
C PRO A 100 -11.18 16.34 16.92
N GLU A 101 -12.09 17.27 17.22
CA GLU A 101 -13.50 17.18 16.84
C GLU A 101 -13.65 16.83 15.35
N GLY A 102 -14.51 15.86 15.04
CA GLY A 102 -14.78 15.38 13.68
C GLY A 102 -13.82 14.31 13.14
N THR A 103 -12.79 13.88 13.89
CA THR A 103 -11.90 12.78 13.45
C THR A 103 -12.65 11.44 13.41
N VAL A 104 -13.51 11.20 14.40
CA VAL A 104 -14.40 10.02 14.47
C VAL A 104 -15.40 10.04 13.31
N ASP A 105 -16.01 11.20 13.03
CA ASP A 105 -16.97 11.35 11.94
C ASP A 105 -16.33 11.15 10.57
N ARG A 106 -15.09 11.62 10.36
CA ARG A 106 -14.34 11.39 9.12
C ARG A 106 -13.99 9.93 8.88
N PHE A 107 -13.68 9.18 9.93
CA PHE A 107 -13.50 7.75 9.81
C PHE A 107 -14.83 7.08 9.46
N ARG A 108 -15.89 7.36 10.22
CA ARG A 108 -17.22 6.75 10.03
C ARG A 108 -17.89 7.07 8.68
N SER A 109 -17.59 8.25 8.14
CA SER A 109 -18.09 8.74 6.84
C SER A 109 -17.06 8.62 5.71
N GLY A 110 -15.90 8.04 6.00
CA GLY A 110 -14.85 7.81 5.03
C GLY A 110 -15.25 6.74 4.02
N ASP A 111 -14.66 6.81 2.82
CA ASP A 111 -14.93 5.85 1.75
C ASP A 111 -14.15 4.55 1.99
N HIS A 112 -14.56 3.80 3.02
CA HIS A 112 -13.98 2.50 3.36
C HIS A 112 -14.08 1.49 2.22
N VAL A 113 -15.12 1.62 1.37
CA VAL A 113 -15.31 0.75 0.21
C VAL A 113 -14.17 0.94 -0.78
N SER A 114 -13.79 2.19 -1.09
CA SER A 114 -12.65 2.48 -1.96
C SER A 114 -11.33 1.92 -1.40
N GLY A 115 -11.09 2.07 -0.10
CA GLY A 115 -9.89 1.55 0.57
C GLY A 115 -9.82 0.02 0.55
N ILE A 116 -10.91 -0.66 0.91
CA ILE A 116 -11.00 -2.13 0.89
C ILE A 116 -10.83 -2.67 -0.53
N LEU A 117 -11.45 -2.02 -1.52
CA LEU A 117 -11.34 -2.43 -2.92
C LEU A 117 -9.91 -2.23 -3.44
N CYS A 118 -9.24 -1.16 -3.01
CA CYS A 118 -7.84 -0.91 -3.31
C CYS A 118 -6.92 -1.98 -2.69
N ILE A 119 -7.13 -2.31 -1.41
CA ILE A 119 -6.42 -3.39 -0.72
C ILE A 119 -6.61 -4.72 -1.44
N ALA A 120 -7.85 -5.08 -1.79
CA ALA A 120 -8.14 -6.31 -2.51
C ALA A 120 -7.45 -6.36 -3.88
N ALA A 121 -7.41 -5.24 -4.61
CA ALA A 121 -6.73 -5.14 -5.89
C ALA A 121 -5.21 -5.34 -5.77
N PHE A 122 -4.55 -4.64 -4.83
CA PHE A 122 -3.11 -4.77 -4.63
C PHE A 122 -2.71 -6.14 -4.07
N LEU A 123 -3.48 -6.68 -3.13
CA LEU A 123 -3.28 -8.03 -2.60
C LEU A 123 -3.46 -9.07 -3.71
N GLY A 124 -4.50 -8.95 -4.52
CA GLY A 124 -4.76 -9.80 -5.68
C GLY A 124 -3.62 -9.76 -6.69
N LEU A 125 -3.14 -8.56 -7.03
CA LEU A 125 -1.99 -8.38 -7.92
C LEU A 125 -0.71 -9.00 -7.35
N GLY A 126 -0.45 -8.81 -6.05
CA GLY A 126 0.69 -9.43 -5.36
C GLY A 126 0.61 -10.96 -5.36
N CYS A 127 -0.54 -11.53 -5.05
CA CYS A 127 -0.76 -12.98 -5.11
C CYS A 127 -0.60 -13.54 -6.54
N LEU A 128 -1.11 -12.82 -7.55
CA LEU A 128 -0.97 -13.19 -8.95
C LEU A 128 0.49 -13.17 -9.39
N LEU A 129 1.27 -12.17 -8.97
CA LEU A 129 2.72 -12.11 -9.23
C LEU A 129 3.48 -13.27 -8.57
N ILE A 130 3.12 -13.67 -7.34
CA ILE A 130 3.70 -14.86 -6.68
C ILE A 130 3.39 -16.11 -7.49
N TRP A 131 2.14 -16.27 -7.93
CA TRP A 131 1.73 -17.41 -8.73
C TRP A 131 2.47 -17.47 -10.07
N CYS A 132 2.58 -16.35 -10.77
CA CYS A 132 3.38 -16.25 -12.00
C CYS A 132 4.86 -16.53 -11.77
N ALA A 133 5.44 -16.08 -10.66
CA ALA A 133 6.82 -16.35 -10.31
C ALA A 133 7.07 -17.84 -10.03
N ARG A 134 6.10 -18.54 -9.42
CA ARG A 134 6.17 -19.98 -9.14
C ARG A 134 6.01 -20.85 -10.39
N ASN A 135 5.20 -20.39 -11.35
CA ASN A 135 4.90 -21.15 -12.57
C ASN A 135 5.83 -20.83 -13.74
N LYS A 136 6.87 -20.01 -13.55
CA LYS A 136 7.88 -19.81 -14.60
C LYS A 136 8.57 -21.15 -14.86
N PRO A 137 8.46 -21.71 -16.08
CA PRO A 137 9.27 -22.86 -16.44
C PRO A 137 10.75 -22.48 -16.30
N PRO A 138 11.63 -23.41 -15.88
CA PRO A 138 13.05 -23.13 -15.86
C PRO A 138 13.44 -22.64 -17.24
N ALA A 139 14.05 -21.44 -17.30
CA ALA A 139 14.55 -20.90 -18.55
C ALA A 139 15.50 -21.95 -19.14
N ASN A 140 15.05 -22.61 -20.20
CA ASN A 140 15.90 -23.53 -20.94
C ASN A 140 17.07 -22.68 -21.44
N ASN A 141 18.28 -23.07 -21.06
CA ASN A 141 19.51 -22.36 -21.36
C ASN A 141 19.54 -22.00 -22.85
N MET A 142 19.49 -20.71 -23.16
CA MET A 142 19.91 -20.15 -24.45
C MET A 142 21.08 -19.23 -24.19
#